data_AF-A0A6L9GA69-F1
#
_entry.id   AF-A0A6L9GA69-F1
#
_cell.length_a   1.000
_cell.length_b   1.000
_cell.length_c   1.000
_cell.angle_alpha   90.00
_cell.angle_beta   90.00
_cell.angle_gamma   90.00
#
_symmetry.space_group_name_H-M   'P 1'
#
loop_
_entity.id
_entity.type
_entity.pdbx_description
1 polymer ?
#
loop_
_entity_poly.entity_id
_entity_poly.type
_entity_poly.pdbx_seq_one_letter_code
_entity_poly.pdbx_strand_id
1 'polypeptide(L)' 'MADTMQFDLVSPERRLVSVPVREVRLPGTDGDLSAMPGHAPVI' A
#
# COMPACT_ATOMS: atom_id res chain seq x y z
N MET A 1 -14.96 13.79 -0.93
CA MET A 1 -13.49 13.76 -0.77
C MET A 1 -13.03 12.41 -1.32
N ALA A 2 -11.96 12.35 -2.10
CA ALA A 2 -11.44 11.05 -2.55
C ALA A 2 -10.71 10.42 -1.38
N ASP A 3 -11.15 9.24 -0.92
CA ASP A 3 -10.49 8.55 0.18
C ASP A 3 -9.06 8.19 -0.22
N THR A 4 -8.10 8.58 0.62
CA THR A 4 -6.67 8.31 0.44
C THR A 4 -6.09 7.69 1.70
N MET A 5 -5.15 6.77 1.55
CA MET A 5 -4.37 6.18 2.63
C MET A 5 -2.89 6.51 2.47
N GLN A 6 -2.16 6.51 3.58
CA GLN A 6 -0.71 6.71 3.54
C GLN A 6 -0.04 5.41 3.08
N PHE A 7 0.82 5.51 2.06
CA PHE A 7 1.62 4.39 1.59
C PHE A 7 3.11 4.69 1.76
N ASP A 8 3.79 3.78 2.44
CA ASP A 8 5.22 3.84 2.68
C ASP A 8 5.89 2.58 2.12
N LEU A 9 6.73 2.75 1.09
CA LEU A 9 7.58 1.67 0.56
C LEU A 9 8.98 1.84 1.14
N VAL A 10 9.40 0.87 1.96
CA VAL A 10 10.70 0.87 2.62
C VAL A 10 11.58 -0.26 2.07
N SER A 11 12.82 0.07 1.72
CA SER A 11 13.88 -0.91 1.50
C SER A 11 14.82 -0.94 2.71
N PRO A 12 15.68 -1.96 2.84
CA PRO A 12 16.66 -2.02 3.93
C PRO A 12 17.57 -0.78 4.02
N GLU A 13 17.90 -0.16 2.88
CA GLU A 13 18.81 0.99 2.84
C GLU A 13 18.11 2.32 3.11
N ARG A 14 16.84 2.46 2.71
CA ARG A 14 16.08 3.71 2.86
C ARG A 14 14.60 3.54 2.53
N ARG A 15 13.80 4.56 2.90
CA ARG A 15 12.44 4.74 2.38
C ARG A 15 12.49 5.18 0.92
N LEU A 16 11.83 4.42 0.05
CA LEU A 16 11.76 4.69 -1.39
C LEU A 16 10.58 5.60 -1.75
N VAL A 17 9.42 5.39 -1.12
CA VAL A 17 8.19 6.14 -1.39
C VAL A 17 7.45 6.41 -0.09
N SER A 18 6.86 7.60 0.04
CA SER A 18 6.04 8.01 1.19
C SER A 18 5.02 9.05 0.73
N VAL A 19 3.86 8.59 0.25
CA VAL A 19 2.87 9.47 -0.38
C VAL A 19 1.44 9.01 -0.08
N PRO A 20 0.46 9.94 -0.05
CA PRO A 20 -0.94 9.58 0.02
C PRO A 20 -1.41 8.98 -1.32
N VAL A 21 -2.00 7.80 -1.28
CA VAL A 21 -2.47 7.04 -2.45
C VAL A 21 -3.93 6.63 -2.28
N ARG A 22 -4.62 6.34 -3.39
CA ARG A 22 -6.01 5.87 -3.38
C ARG A 22 -6.14 4.36 -3.36
N GLU A 23 -5.17 3.67 -3.92
CA GLU A 23 -5.09 2.22 -3.96
C GLU A 23 -3.62 1.80 -4.10
N VAL A 24 -3.30 0.60 -3.64
CA VAL A 24 -2.01 -0.04 -3.85
C VAL A 24 -2.25 -1.43 -4.37
N ARG A 25 -1.67 -1.75 -5.53
CA ARG A 25 -1.68 -3.10 -6.09
C ARG A 25 -0.31 -3.74 -5.87
N LEU A 26 -0.28 -4.86 -5.17
CA LEU A 26 0.93 -5.63 -4.88
C LEU A 26 0.78 -7.06 -5.42
N PRO A 27 1.86 -7.66 -5.95
CA PRO A 27 1.87 -9.09 -6.20
C PRO A 27 1.99 -9.85 -4.86
N GLY A 28 0.99 -10.66 -4.54
CA GLY A 28 0.99 -11.57 -3.39
C GLY A 28 1.28 -13.01 -3.79
N THR A 29 1.45 -13.89 -2.80
CA THR A 29 1.69 -15.33 -3.01
C THR A 29 0.48 -16.04 -3.62
N ASP A 30 -0.73 -15.60 -3.28
CA ASP A 30 -1.99 -16.17 -3.76
C ASP A 30 -2.57 -15.42 -4.98
N GLY A 31 -1.86 -14.41 -5.48
CA GLY A 31 -2.29 -13.55 -6.59
C GLY A 31 -2.14 -12.06 -6.29
N ASP A 32 -2.74 -11.21 -7.14
CA ASP A 32 -2.67 -9.76 -6.97
C ASP A 32 -3.49 -9.29 -5.77
N LEU A 33 -2.83 -8.64 -4.82
CA LEU A 33 -3.46 -7.97 -3.68
C LEU A 33 -3.72 -6.51 -4.03
N SER A 34 -4.95 -6.05 -3.79
CA SER A 34 -5.32 -4.64 -3.95
C SER A 34 -5.78 -4.07 -2.62
N ALA A 35 -4.98 -3.17 -2.05
CA ALA A 35 -5.27 -2.49 -0.79
C ALA A 35 -5.90 -1.11 -1.07
N MET A 36 -7.02 -0.84 -0.42
CA MET A 36 -7.76 0.43 -0.49
C MET A 36 -7.90 1.06 0.91
N PRO A 37 -8.25 2.35 1.01
CA PRO A 37 -8.58 2.97 2.29
C PRO A 37 -9.63 2.17 3.06
N GLY A 38 -9.33 1.83 4.32
CA GLY A 38 -10.21 1.00 5.16
C GLY A 38 -10.05 -0.51 4.97
N HIS A 39 -9.09 -0.98 4.17
CA HIS A 39 -8.76 -2.41 4.08
C HIS A 39 -8.34 -2.96 5.46
N ALA A 40 -8.79 -4.18 5.78
CA ALA A 40 -8.45 -4.84 7.03
C ALA A 40 -6.93 -5.08 7.16
N PRO A 41 -6.35 -5.06 8.37
CA PRO A 41 -4.94 -5.34 8.57
C PRO A 41 -4.59 -6.77 8.11
N VAL A 42 -3.57 -6.87 7.25
CA VAL A 42 -2.98 -8.12 6.75
C VAL A 42 -1.46 -8.02 6.85
N ILE A 43 -0.76 -9.16 6.97
CA ILE A 43 0.70 -9.25 7.08
C ILE A 43 1.23 -10.03 5.89
#